data_AF-A0A7W4LJH2-F1
#
_entry.id   AF-A0A7W4LJH2-F1
#
_cell.length_a   1.000
_cell.length_b   1.000
_cell.length_c   1.000
_cell.angle_alpha   90.00
_cell.angle_beta   90.00
_cell.angle_gamma   90.00
#
_symmetry.space_group_name_H-M   'P 1'
#
loop_
_entity.id
_entity.type
_entity.pdbx_description
1 polymer ?
#
loop_
_entity_poly.entity_id
_entity_poly.type
_entity_poly.pdbx_seq_one_letter_code
_entity_poly.pdbx_strand_id
1 'polypeptide(L)'
;MRRYLIVLLVASAASTHAEDGKFERRCGWLENPSPANVSLTDRDGEWFIGTQGGPQAEGDWDARFPADQWVRTNGFSYGYGCACISMKVDVQNHNVLAVRDPQAKPLEVCRTDNTLSGKPYEEYSRMPMRTFRGKGYSFNYPQSWRLREEGTCQLLDAPGRRKNEEYTLNICARPASLEQVAEDAIFGKDENGVWMRYAGKSAPSPVRVREGDGWTGLSAEQSCGVSDEQGGFHSAGGMCFWAALSDGATGLLMDSVGFYQDFQQIGIIVDSVRFSMVDPVKK
;
A
#
# COMPACT_ATOMS: atom_id res chain seq x y z
N MET A 1 46.27 -29.33 -20.85
CA MET A 1 45.37 -28.17 -20.85
C MET A 1 44.03 -28.60 -20.24
N ARG A 2 43.76 -28.22 -18.99
CA ARG A 2 42.57 -28.66 -18.23
C ARG A 2 41.48 -27.59 -18.40
N ARG A 3 40.46 -27.87 -19.22
CA ARG A 3 39.29 -26.98 -19.39
C ARG A 3 38.38 -27.17 -18.18
N TYR A 4 38.22 -26.13 -17.37
CA TYR A 4 37.20 -26.09 -16.32
C TYR A 4 35.94 -25.46 -16.92
N LEU A 5 34.87 -26.26 -17.10
CA LEU A 5 33.53 -25.72 -17.28
C LEU A 5 33.04 -25.22 -15.92
N ILE A 6 32.88 -23.91 -15.78
CA ILE A 6 32.15 -23.32 -14.66
C ILE A 6 30.67 -23.33 -15.05
N VAL A 7 29.91 -24.23 -14.43
CA VAL A 7 28.43 -24.21 -14.50
C VAL A 7 27.96 -23.21 -13.45
N LEU A 8 27.54 -22.03 -13.90
CA LEU A 8 26.84 -21.05 -13.07
C LEU A 8 25.40 -21.56 -12.83
N LEU A 9 25.17 -22.15 -11.65
CA LEU A 9 23.83 -22.40 -11.13
C LEU A 9 23.22 -21.06 -10.72
N VAL A 10 22.40 -20.48 -11.59
CA VAL A 10 21.53 -19.35 -11.25
C VAL A 10 20.33 -19.92 -10.51
N ALA A 11 20.36 -19.86 -9.18
CA ALA A 11 19.19 -20.16 -8.35
C ALA A 11 18.25 -18.95 -8.40
N SER A 12 17.32 -18.95 -9.36
CA SER A 12 16.21 -18.00 -9.39
C SER A 12 15.27 -18.33 -8.22
N ALA A 13 15.29 -17.51 -7.17
CA ALA A 13 14.22 -17.52 -6.18
C ALA A 13 12.95 -17.01 -6.86
N ALA A 14 12.13 -17.94 -7.36
CA ALA A 14 10.81 -17.60 -7.88
C ALA A 14 9.97 -17.10 -6.71
N SER A 15 9.65 -15.80 -6.71
CA SER A 15 8.57 -15.27 -5.88
C SER A 15 7.27 -15.92 -6.37
N THR A 16 6.84 -16.99 -5.70
CA THR A 16 5.57 -17.66 -5.99
C THR A 16 4.45 -16.75 -5.52
N HIS A 17 3.94 -15.95 -6.46
CA HIS A 17 2.67 -15.23 -6.33
C HIS A 17 1.53 -16.25 -6.23
N ALA A 18 0.37 -15.78 -5.82
CA ALA A 18 -0.83 -16.60 -5.75
C ALA A 18 -1.14 -17.32 -7.07
N GLU A 19 -1.36 -18.64 -6.98
CA GLU A 19 -1.86 -19.43 -8.10
C GLU A 19 -3.38 -19.59 -8.02
N ASP A 20 -4.02 -19.44 -9.17
CA ASP A 20 -5.46 -19.53 -9.31
C ASP A 20 -5.98 -20.96 -9.08
N GLY A 21 -7.02 -21.09 -8.27
CA GLY A 21 -7.76 -22.34 -8.13
C GLY A 21 -7.04 -23.49 -7.40
N LYS A 22 -5.86 -23.28 -6.79
CA LYS A 22 -5.16 -24.26 -5.95
C LYS A 22 -5.17 -23.86 -4.48
N PHE A 23 -5.16 -24.87 -3.60
CA PHE A 23 -5.00 -24.64 -2.18
C PHE A 23 -3.56 -24.27 -1.86
N GLU A 24 -3.36 -23.07 -1.34
CA GLU A 24 -2.10 -22.58 -0.84
C GLU A 24 -2.20 -22.19 0.62
N ARG A 25 -1.14 -22.46 1.39
CA ARG A 25 -1.08 -22.06 2.79
C ARG A 25 -0.70 -20.58 2.87
N ARG A 26 -1.66 -19.75 3.28
CA ARG A 26 -1.51 -18.30 3.42
C ARG A 26 -1.51 -17.91 4.88
N CYS A 27 -0.66 -16.97 5.25
CA CYS A 27 -0.52 -16.47 6.62
C CYS A 27 -0.55 -14.95 6.59
N GLY A 28 -1.34 -14.35 7.46
CA GLY A 28 -1.55 -12.91 7.45
C GLY A 28 -2.60 -12.45 8.47
N TRP A 29 -3.02 -11.21 8.30
CA TRP A 29 -4.06 -10.60 9.11
C TRP A 29 -5.43 -11.11 8.69
N LEU A 30 -6.10 -11.86 9.57
CA LEU A 30 -7.48 -12.27 9.39
C LEU A 30 -8.38 -11.21 10.05
N GLU A 31 -9.25 -10.60 9.26
CA GLU A 31 -10.14 -9.53 9.68
C GLU A 31 -11.59 -9.97 9.57
N ASN A 32 -12.40 -9.63 10.57
CA ASN A 32 -13.85 -9.76 10.56
C ASN A 32 -14.44 -8.51 11.22
N PRO A 33 -14.44 -7.35 10.53
CA PRO A 33 -14.85 -6.07 11.12
C PRO A 33 -16.38 -5.95 11.31
N SER A 34 -17.17 -6.75 10.61
CA SER A 34 -18.64 -6.70 10.61
C SER A 34 -19.25 -8.01 10.09
N PRO A 35 -20.55 -8.31 10.33
CA PRO A 35 -21.11 -9.61 9.99
C PRO A 35 -20.91 -9.99 8.52
N ALA A 36 -20.38 -11.19 8.29
CA ALA A 36 -20.14 -11.79 6.97
C ALA A 36 -19.16 -11.03 6.06
N ASN A 37 -18.40 -10.08 6.62
CA ASN A 37 -17.27 -9.43 5.95
C ASN A 37 -15.99 -9.98 6.55
N VAL A 38 -15.31 -10.88 5.83
CA VAL A 38 -14.12 -11.58 6.31
C VAL A 38 -13.07 -11.54 5.22
N SER A 39 -11.86 -11.13 5.57
CA SER A 39 -10.73 -11.13 4.65
C SER A 39 -9.45 -11.60 5.34
N LEU A 40 -8.50 -12.08 4.55
CA LEU A 40 -7.14 -12.35 4.99
C LEU A 40 -6.16 -11.54 4.14
N THR A 41 -5.37 -10.69 4.78
CA THR A 41 -4.33 -9.88 4.13
C THR A 41 -2.96 -10.51 4.36
N ASP A 42 -2.34 -11.03 3.29
CA ASP A 42 -1.00 -11.62 3.32
C ASP A 42 0.01 -10.81 2.49
N ARG A 43 1.14 -11.41 2.10
CA ARG A 43 2.15 -10.75 1.26
C ARG A 43 1.70 -10.45 -0.17
N ASP A 44 0.68 -11.14 -0.67
CA ASP A 44 0.20 -11.01 -2.05
C ASP A 44 -1.03 -10.07 -2.14
N GLY A 45 -1.55 -9.58 -1.00
CA GLY A 45 -2.70 -8.68 -0.97
C GLY A 45 -3.79 -9.12 0.01
N GLU A 46 -4.93 -8.43 -0.07
CA GLU A 46 -6.16 -8.81 0.61
C GLU A 46 -6.91 -9.88 -0.20
N TRP A 47 -7.42 -10.90 0.51
CA TRP A 47 -8.23 -11.98 -0.04
C TRP A 47 -9.60 -12.00 0.65
N PHE A 48 -10.68 -11.75 -0.09
CA PHE A 48 -12.04 -11.73 0.43
C PHE A 48 -12.58 -13.15 0.65
N ILE A 49 -12.69 -13.56 1.91
CA ILE A 49 -13.29 -14.84 2.34
C ILE A 49 -14.81 -14.74 2.31
N GLY A 50 -15.36 -13.59 2.67
CA GLY A 50 -16.79 -13.35 2.62
C GLY A 50 -17.12 -11.87 2.56
N THR A 51 -18.17 -11.54 1.81
CA THR A 51 -18.75 -10.20 1.75
C THR A 51 -20.23 -10.24 2.11
N GLN A 52 -20.69 -9.31 2.94
CA GLN A 52 -22.07 -9.24 3.38
C GLN A 52 -23.02 -9.08 2.18
N GLY A 53 -23.99 -10.00 2.05
CA GLY A 53 -24.92 -10.02 0.91
C GLY A 53 -24.30 -10.43 -0.43
N GLY A 54 -23.03 -10.86 -0.43
CA GLY A 54 -22.28 -11.26 -1.62
C GLY A 54 -21.69 -12.67 -1.50
N PRO A 55 -20.63 -12.97 -2.29
CA PRO A 55 -19.94 -14.25 -2.26
C PRO A 55 -19.40 -14.62 -0.87
N GLN A 56 -19.35 -15.92 -0.60
CA GLN A 56 -18.80 -16.51 0.60
C GLN A 56 -18.00 -17.76 0.20
N ALA A 57 -16.80 -17.91 0.73
CA ALA A 57 -15.95 -19.07 0.50
C ALA A 57 -16.56 -20.34 1.12
N GLU A 58 -16.34 -21.49 0.48
CA GLU A 58 -16.67 -22.78 1.08
C GLU A 58 -15.72 -23.11 2.25
N GLY A 59 -16.26 -23.60 3.38
CA GLY A 59 -15.47 -24.05 4.53
C GLY A 59 -15.50 -23.11 5.73
N ASP A 60 -14.87 -23.55 6.82
CA ASP A 60 -14.78 -22.78 8.08
C ASP A 60 -13.45 -22.04 8.14
N TRP A 61 -13.51 -20.72 8.27
CA TRP A 61 -12.35 -19.83 8.39
C TRP A 61 -12.01 -19.52 9.85
N ASP A 62 -12.86 -19.86 10.82
CA ASP A 62 -12.64 -19.52 12.22
C ASP A 62 -11.40 -20.25 12.76
N ALA A 63 -10.33 -19.48 12.93
CA ALA A 63 -9.04 -19.98 13.38
C ALA A 63 -8.97 -20.21 14.90
N ARG A 64 -10.06 -19.92 15.63
CA ARG A 64 -10.24 -20.06 17.07
C ARG A 64 -9.13 -19.40 17.87
N PHE A 65 -9.26 -18.10 18.06
CA PHE A 65 -8.25 -17.29 18.72
C PHE A 65 -8.34 -17.37 20.26
N PRO A 66 -7.20 -17.43 20.97
CA PRO A 66 -7.12 -17.02 22.35
C PRO A 66 -7.58 -15.56 22.54
N ALA A 67 -8.13 -15.23 23.71
CA ALA A 67 -8.78 -13.94 23.95
C ALA A 67 -7.84 -12.72 23.77
N ASP A 68 -6.54 -12.89 24.02
CA ASP A 68 -5.51 -11.86 23.88
C ASP A 68 -4.86 -11.82 22.48
N GLN A 69 -5.22 -12.75 21.60
CA GLN A 69 -4.73 -12.84 20.22
C GLN A 69 -5.77 -12.41 19.18
N TRP A 70 -6.94 -11.96 19.64
CA TRP A 70 -7.99 -11.35 18.82
C TRP A 70 -8.27 -9.93 19.30
N VAL A 71 -7.90 -8.92 18.50
CA VAL A 71 -8.15 -7.52 18.84
C VAL A 71 -9.56 -7.15 18.44
N ARG A 72 -10.38 -6.81 19.43
CA ARG A 72 -11.79 -6.43 19.23
C ARG A 72 -11.90 -4.97 18.79
N THR A 73 -12.66 -4.71 17.73
CA THR A 73 -12.81 -3.36 17.15
C THR A 73 -14.21 -2.78 17.33
N ASN A 74 -15.27 -3.60 17.23
CA ASN A 74 -16.67 -3.13 17.26
C ASN A 74 -17.58 -3.88 18.26
N GLY A 75 -17.04 -4.27 19.42
CA GLY A 75 -17.81 -4.75 20.58
C GLY A 75 -18.77 -5.91 20.33
N PHE A 76 -18.28 -7.16 20.21
CA PHE A 76 -18.92 -8.43 20.62
C PHE A 76 -18.05 -9.62 20.21
N SER A 77 -17.77 -9.74 18.91
CA SER A 77 -16.88 -10.76 18.33
C SER A 77 -16.06 -10.24 17.14
N TYR A 78 -16.38 -9.07 16.60
CA TYR A 78 -15.65 -8.46 15.49
C TYR A 78 -14.26 -7.97 15.89
N GLY A 79 -13.34 -8.04 14.95
CA GLY A 79 -11.95 -7.73 15.20
C GLY A 79 -11.03 -8.31 14.15
N TYR A 80 -9.78 -8.47 14.55
CA TYR A 80 -8.74 -9.07 13.73
C TYR A 80 -7.75 -9.87 14.58
N GLY A 81 -7.03 -10.76 13.92
CA GLY A 81 -5.95 -11.53 14.50
C GLY A 81 -4.96 -12.00 13.45
N CYS A 82 -3.86 -12.61 13.88
CA CYS A 82 -2.90 -13.22 12.96
C CYS A 82 -3.27 -14.69 12.77
N ALA A 83 -3.44 -15.16 11.53
CA ALA A 83 -3.77 -16.55 11.26
C ALA A 83 -3.08 -17.09 10.02
N CYS A 84 -3.05 -18.42 9.91
CA CYS A 84 -2.78 -19.08 8.66
C CYS A 84 -3.99 -19.91 8.23
N ILE A 85 -4.36 -19.83 6.96
CA ILE A 85 -5.49 -20.54 6.34
C ILE A 85 -5.01 -21.16 5.04
N SER A 86 -5.44 -22.39 4.74
CA SER A 86 -5.21 -22.99 3.42
C SER A 86 -6.35 -22.54 2.50
N MET A 87 -6.05 -21.75 1.49
CA MET A 87 -7.03 -21.02 0.70
C MET A 87 -6.92 -21.38 -0.77
N LYS A 88 -8.06 -21.59 -1.42
CA LYS A 88 -8.19 -21.66 -2.87
C LYS A 88 -8.78 -20.33 -3.34
N VAL A 89 -8.06 -19.59 -4.18
CA VAL A 89 -8.40 -18.21 -4.55
C VAL A 89 -8.75 -18.10 -6.04
N ASP A 90 -9.53 -17.08 -6.36
CA ASP A 90 -9.64 -16.43 -7.67
C ASP A 90 -8.72 -15.21 -7.65
N VAL A 91 -7.59 -15.30 -8.35
CA VAL A 91 -6.56 -14.25 -8.34
C VAL A 91 -7.05 -12.97 -9.01
N GLN A 92 -7.90 -13.07 -10.05
CA GLN A 92 -8.36 -11.89 -10.78
C GLN A 92 -9.29 -11.02 -9.95
N ASN A 93 -10.17 -11.65 -9.17
CA ASN A 93 -11.18 -10.96 -8.39
C ASN A 93 -10.82 -10.81 -6.90
N HIS A 94 -9.63 -11.28 -6.49
CA HIS A 94 -9.21 -11.31 -5.07
C HIS A 94 -10.21 -12.01 -4.15
N ASN A 95 -10.98 -12.96 -4.70
CA ASN A 95 -12.00 -13.71 -3.97
C ASN A 95 -11.46 -15.06 -3.54
N VAL A 96 -11.94 -15.55 -2.42
CA VAL A 96 -11.60 -16.89 -1.91
C VAL A 96 -12.75 -17.82 -2.25
N LEU A 97 -12.42 -18.90 -2.95
CA LEU A 97 -13.37 -19.92 -3.39
C LEU A 97 -13.63 -20.94 -2.27
N ALA A 98 -12.57 -21.36 -1.57
CA ALA A 98 -12.67 -22.30 -0.46
C ALA A 98 -11.53 -22.13 0.55
N VAL A 99 -11.80 -22.47 1.81
CA VAL A 99 -10.86 -22.43 2.93
C VAL A 99 -10.82 -23.76 3.69
N ARG A 100 -9.67 -24.06 4.29
CA ARG A 100 -9.51 -25.16 5.24
C ARG A 100 -8.34 -24.93 6.18
N ASP A 101 -8.27 -25.74 7.23
CA ASP A 101 -7.19 -25.78 8.22
C ASP A 101 -6.85 -24.40 8.85
N PRO A 102 -7.85 -23.60 9.28
CA PRO A 102 -7.56 -22.30 9.87
C PRO A 102 -6.79 -22.49 11.19
N GLN A 103 -5.77 -21.66 11.40
CA GLN A 103 -4.90 -21.76 12.58
C GLN A 103 -4.54 -20.37 13.08
N ALA A 104 -4.97 -20.03 14.30
CA ALA A 104 -4.55 -18.81 14.97
C ALA A 104 -3.03 -18.81 15.21
N LYS A 105 -2.44 -17.64 15.09
CA LYS A 105 -1.04 -17.34 15.40
C LYS A 105 -0.99 -16.21 16.43
N PRO A 106 0.11 -16.10 17.19
CA PRO A 106 0.33 -14.92 18.03
C PRO A 106 0.29 -13.65 17.16
N LEU A 107 -0.37 -12.59 17.64
CA LEU A 107 -0.44 -11.28 16.98
C LEU A 107 0.94 -10.76 16.59
N GLU A 108 1.94 -11.02 17.43
CA GLU A 108 3.31 -10.59 17.21
C GLU A 108 3.92 -11.12 15.91
N VAL A 109 3.47 -12.29 15.44
CA VAL A 109 3.89 -12.85 14.15
C VAL A 109 3.57 -11.86 13.02
N CYS A 110 2.32 -11.40 12.93
CA CYS A 110 1.93 -10.46 11.88
C CYS A 110 2.42 -9.03 12.14
N ARG A 111 2.63 -8.62 13.40
CA ARG A 111 3.17 -7.29 13.71
C ARG A 111 4.62 -7.10 13.27
N THR A 112 5.40 -8.17 13.33
CA THR A 112 6.84 -8.16 13.00
C THR A 112 7.13 -8.64 11.58
N ASP A 113 6.13 -9.18 10.88
CA ASP A 113 6.24 -9.58 9.48
C ASP A 113 6.12 -8.36 8.56
N ASN A 114 7.27 -7.89 8.06
CA ASN A 114 7.35 -6.77 7.12
C ASN A 114 7.10 -7.20 5.66
N THR A 115 6.73 -8.46 5.41
CA THR A 115 6.40 -8.95 4.06
C THR A 115 4.91 -8.87 3.74
N LEU A 116 4.06 -8.67 4.75
CA LEU A 116 2.63 -8.47 4.57
C LEU A 116 2.36 -7.17 3.79
N SER A 117 1.37 -7.20 2.90
CA SER A 117 1.02 -6.05 2.06
C SER A 117 0.28 -4.94 2.80
N GLY A 118 -0.14 -5.19 4.05
CA GLY A 118 -0.90 -4.24 4.85
C GLY A 118 -1.20 -4.78 6.25
N LYS A 119 -1.93 -3.99 7.03
CA LYS A 119 -2.36 -4.28 8.39
C LYS A 119 -3.81 -3.82 8.60
N PRO A 120 -4.52 -4.35 9.61
CA PRO A 120 -5.81 -3.81 10.02
C PRO A 120 -5.72 -2.33 10.36
N TYR A 121 -6.74 -1.55 10.04
CA TYR A 121 -6.74 -0.09 10.18
C TYR A 121 -6.37 0.38 11.60
N GLU A 122 -6.85 -0.33 12.62
CA GLU A 122 -6.59 -0.02 14.02
C GLU A 122 -5.13 -0.28 14.44
N GLU A 123 -4.37 -1.13 13.73
CA GLU A 123 -2.92 -1.25 13.97
C GLU A 123 -2.20 0.03 13.54
N TYR A 124 -2.60 0.67 12.43
CA TYR A 124 -2.02 1.96 12.04
C TYR A 124 -2.36 3.09 13.01
N SER A 125 -3.60 3.12 13.50
CA SER A 125 -4.08 4.14 14.44
C SER A 125 -3.32 4.13 15.78
N ARG A 126 -2.63 3.03 16.11
CA ARG A 126 -1.83 2.86 17.33
C ARG A 126 -0.35 3.19 17.13
N MET A 127 0.10 3.37 15.89
CA MET A 127 1.52 3.62 15.63
C MET A 127 1.91 5.00 16.13
N PRO A 128 3.07 5.14 16.82
CA PRO A 128 3.58 6.44 17.18
C PRO A 128 3.92 7.21 15.90
N MET A 129 3.39 8.43 15.80
CA MET A 129 3.59 9.32 14.65
C MET A 129 4.48 10.50 15.02
N ARG A 130 5.24 10.99 14.05
CA ARG A 130 5.95 12.28 14.10
C ARG A 130 5.29 13.24 13.12
N THR A 131 5.31 14.52 13.44
CA THR A 131 4.84 15.57 12.54
C THR A 131 6.03 16.24 11.87
N PHE A 132 6.07 16.24 10.54
CA PHE A 132 6.91 17.14 9.76
C PHE A 132 6.21 18.49 9.60
N ARG A 133 6.97 19.58 9.67
CA ARG A 133 6.47 20.95 9.47
C ARG A 133 7.36 21.66 8.45
N GLY A 134 6.85 21.80 7.24
CA GLY A 134 7.48 22.55 6.17
C GLY A 134 6.94 23.97 6.07
N LYS A 135 7.37 24.69 5.03
CA LYS A 135 6.84 26.02 4.72
C LYS A 135 5.49 25.89 4.04
N GLY A 136 4.41 26.20 4.76
CA GLY A 136 3.04 26.20 4.22
C GLY A 136 2.33 24.85 4.24
N TYR A 137 2.97 23.79 4.75
CA TYR A 137 2.35 22.48 4.89
C TYR A 137 2.98 21.68 6.03
N SER A 138 2.26 20.66 6.48
CA SER A 138 2.70 19.68 7.46
C SER A 138 2.07 18.34 7.14
N PHE A 139 2.69 17.26 7.62
CA PHE A 139 2.15 15.91 7.54
C PHE A 139 2.66 15.07 8.71
N ASN A 140 1.94 14.01 9.04
CA ASN A 140 2.33 13.02 10.02
C ASN A 140 2.92 11.79 9.31
N TYR A 141 3.98 11.23 9.86
CA TYR A 141 4.61 10.01 9.37
C TYR A 141 4.98 9.08 10.53
N PRO A 142 5.07 7.75 10.32
CA PRO A 142 5.42 6.83 11.40
C PRO A 142 6.78 7.18 12.01
N GLN A 143 6.87 7.21 13.33
CA GLN A 143 8.10 7.55 14.06
C GLN A 143 9.27 6.61 13.72
N SER A 144 8.98 5.38 13.32
CA SER A 144 9.98 4.39 12.89
C SER A 144 10.58 4.69 11.52
N TRP A 145 9.95 5.54 10.71
CA TRP A 145 10.45 5.92 9.39
C TRP A 145 11.54 7.00 9.53
N ARG A 146 12.56 6.90 8.68
CA ARG A 146 13.63 7.91 8.61
C ARG A 146 13.25 8.99 7.61
N LEU A 147 13.32 10.25 8.02
CA LEU A 147 13.13 11.40 7.15
C LEU A 147 14.48 11.98 6.71
N ARG A 148 14.60 12.30 5.43
CA ARG A 148 15.67 13.11 4.83
C ARG A 148 15.05 14.26 4.03
N GLU A 149 15.76 15.38 3.97
CA GLU A 149 15.33 16.57 3.23
C GLU A 149 16.32 16.87 2.12
N GLU A 150 15.83 17.01 0.90
CA GLU A 150 16.63 17.31 -0.29
C GLU A 150 15.91 18.40 -1.11
N GLY A 151 16.41 19.63 -1.05
CA GLY A 151 15.74 20.78 -1.66
C GLY A 151 14.36 21.04 -1.04
N THR A 152 13.31 20.98 -1.86
CA THR A 152 11.91 21.11 -1.40
C THR A 152 11.23 19.75 -1.16
N CYS A 153 12.00 18.66 -1.22
CA CYS A 153 11.50 17.29 -1.10
C CYS A 153 11.84 16.67 0.25
N GLN A 154 10.91 15.84 0.74
CA GLN A 154 11.04 15.01 1.93
C GLN A 154 11.05 13.55 1.49
N LEU A 155 12.19 12.91 1.68
CA LEU A 155 12.42 11.51 1.37
C LEU A 155 12.22 10.71 2.66
N LEU A 156 11.17 9.91 2.70
CA LEU A 156 10.85 9.02 3.80
C LEU A 156 11.30 7.59 3.49
N ASP A 157 11.98 6.97 4.44
CA ASP A 157 12.45 5.59 4.35
C ASP A 157 11.75 4.73 5.43
N ALA A 158 10.96 3.75 4.99
CA ALA A 158 10.38 2.76 5.90
C ALA A 158 11.46 1.82 6.48
N PRO A 159 11.24 1.23 7.68
CA PRO A 159 12.11 0.18 8.20
C PRO A 159 12.30 -0.95 7.19
N GLY A 160 13.55 -1.32 6.92
CA GLY A 160 13.86 -2.41 5.97
C GLY A 160 13.87 -2.02 4.49
N ARG A 161 13.69 -0.73 4.15
CA ARG A 161 13.89 -0.19 2.79
C ARG A 161 15.19 -0.71 2.15
N ARG A 162 15.13 -1.18 0.90
CA ARG A 162 16.29 -1.80 0.24
C ARG A 162 17.38 -0.77 -0.04
N LYS A 163 18.63 -1.22 -0.16
CA LYS A 163 19.79 -0.33 -0.37
C LYS A 163 19.79 0.37 -1.73
N ASN A 164 19.20 -0.27 -2.74
CA ASN A 164 19.08 0.23 -4.10
C ASN A 164 17.84 1.12 -4.31
N GLU A 165 16.99 1.26 -3.30
CA GLU A 165 15.89 2.22 -3.32
C GLU A 165 16.43 3.60 -2.94
N GLU A 166 15.89 4.65 -3.56
CA GLU A 166 16.25 6.03 -3.25
C GLU A 166 15.44 6.58 -2.08
N TYR A 167 14.17 6.18 -1.95
CA TYR A 167 13.25 6.47 -0.85
C TYR A 167 12.13 5.42 -0.83
N THR A 168 11.35 5.35 0.24
CA THR A 168 10.07 4.62 0.26
C THR A 168 8.95 5.52 -0.26
N LEU A 169 8.85 6.74 0.26
CA LEU A 169 7.90 7.75 -0.17
C LEU A 169 8.63 9.08 -0.29
N ASN A 170 8.48 9.74 -1.43
CA ASN A 170 8.96 11.10 -1.66
C ASN A 170 7.79 12.07 -1.66
N ILE A 171 8.01 13.26 -1.10
CA ILE A 171 7.01 14.32 -0.97
C ILE A 171 7.69 15.63 -1.36
N CYS A 172 7.39 16.16 -2.54
CA CYS A 172 7.99 17.39 -3.05
C CYS A 172 6.98 18.54 -3.08
N ALA A 173 7.33 19.64 -2.41
CA ALA A 173 6.51 20.84 -2.39
C ALA A 173 6.94 21.85 -3.47
N ARG A 174 5.96 22.48 -4.12
CA ARG A 174 6.17 23.64 -5.01
C ARG A 174 4.94 24.55 -5.07
N PRO A 175 5.07 25.83 -5.43
CA PRO A 175 3.90 26.66 -5.73
C PRO A 175 3.18 26.14 -6.99
N ALA A 176 1.98 25.58 -6.84
CA ALA A 176 1.22 24.95 -7.94
C ALA A 176 -0.25 24.73 -7.56
N SER A 177 -1.14 24.81 -8.56
CA SER A 177 -2.53 24.34 -8.45
C SER A 177 -2.62 22.82 -8.50
N LEU A 178 -3.79 22.25 -8.17
CA LEU A 178 -4.00 20.81 -8.26
C LEU A 178 -3.75 20.29 -9.68
N GLU A 179 -4.23 20.98 -10.70
CA GLU A 179 -4.10 20.59 -12.10
C GLU A 179 -2.62 20.50 -12.52
N GLN A 180 -1.79 21.44 -12.05
CA GLN A 180 -0.36 21.45 -12.37
C GLN A 180 0.39 20.30 -11.72
N VAL A 181 0.05 19.94 -10.47
CA VAL A 181 0.65 18.78 -9.80
C VAL A 181 0.11 17.47 -10.39
N ALA A 182 -1.17 17.45 -10.77
CA ALA A 182 -1.81 16.30 -11.41
C ALA A 182 -1.13 15.97 -12.74
N GLU A 183 -0.76 16.99 -13.53
CA GLU A 183 0.03 16.82 -14.76
C GLU A 183 1.39 16.17 -14.48
N ASP A 184 2.12 16.62 -13.45
CA ASP A 184 3.40 15.99 -13.06
C ASP A 184 3.23 14.51 -12.66
N ALA A 185 2.09 14.17 -12.03
CA ALA A 185 1.73 12.80 -11.65
C ALA A 185 1.19 11.96 -12.83
N ILE A 186 1.05 12.58 -14.01
CA ILE A 186 0.50 12.01 -15.24
C ILE A 186 -0.96 11.58 -15.04
N PHE A 187 -1.71 12.40 -14.31
CA PHE A 187 -3.16 12.29 -14.18
C PHE A 187 -3.84 13.13 -15.27
N GLY A 188 -4.85 12.54 -15.91
CA GLY A 188 -5.68 13.21 -16.91
C GLY A 188 -7.11 12.72 -16.81
N LYS A 189 -8.03 13.41 -17.49
CA LYS A 189 -9.42 12.94 -17.60
C LYS A 189 -9.61 12.13 -18.87
N ASP A 190 -10.38 11.05 -18.79
CA ASP A 190 -10.83 10.31 -19.96
C ASP A 190 -11.97 11.04 -20.70
N GLU A 191 -12.50 10.41 -21.75
CA GLU A 191 -13.59 10.96 -22.57
C GLU A 191 -14.88 11.22 -21.78
N ASN A 192 -15.06 10.57 -20.62
CA ASN A 192 -16.21 10.71 -19.73
C ASN A 192 -15.94 11.68 -18.57
N GLY A 193 -14.75 12.30 -18.53
CA GLY A 193 -14.34 13.23 -17.47
C GLY A 193 -13.84 12.56 -16.19
N VAL A 194 -13.61 11.24 -16.21
CA VAL A 194 -13.10 10.47 -15.07
C VAL A 194 -11.59 10.60 -15.00
N TRP A 195 -11.05 10.88 -13.80
CA TRP A 195 -9.61 10.95 -13.61
C TRP A 195 -8.97 9.57 -13.72
N MET A 196 -7.94 9.50 -14.58
CA MET A 196 -7.13 8.33 -14.88
C MET A 196 -5.66 8.71 -14.83
N ARG A 197 -4.79 7.75 -14.50
CA ARG A 197 -3.34 7.90 -14.59
C ARG A 197 -2.82 7.24 -15.86
N TYR A 198 -2.11 7.99 -16.69
CA TYR A 198 -1.65 7.56 -18.01
C TYR A 198 -0.12 7.32 -18.06
N ALA A 199 0.45 6.62 -17.08
CA ALA A 199 1.89 6.38 -17.06
C ALA A 199 2.30 4.92 -17.22
N GLY A 200 3.55 4.74 -17.66
CA GLY A 200 4.14 3.42 -17.89
C GLY A 200 3.61 2.74 -19.15
N LYS A 201 3.75 1.41 -19.21
CA LYS A 201 3.26 0.56 -20.31
C LYS A 201 1.93 -0.14 -20.01
N SER A 202 1.41 0.02 -18.80
CA SER A 202 0.14 -0.57 -18.39
C SER A 202 -1.05 0.27 -18.84
N ALA A 203 -2.24 -0.34 -18.85
CA ALA A 203 -3.48 0.38 -19.08
C ALA A 203 -3.65 1.51 -18.04
N PRO A 204 -4.33 2.61 -18.39
CA PRO A 204 -4.59 3.69 -17.46
C PRO A 204 -5.28 3.20 -16.19
N SER A 205 -4.82 3.63 -15.02
CA SER A 205 -5.40 3.23 -13.74
C SER A 205 -6.39 4.29 -13.24
N PRO A 206 -7.49 3.91 -12.58
CA PRO A 206 -8.42 4.87 -12.00
C PRO A 206 -7.73 5.70 -10.91
N VAL A 207 -8.06 6.99 -10.87
CA VAL A 207 -7.58 7.92 -9.84
C VAL A 207 -8.65 8.09 -8.77
N ARG A 208 -8.24 7.96 -7.51
CA ARG A 208 -9.04 8.27 -6.34
C ARG A 208 -8.93 9.75 -6.00
N VAL A 209 -10.08 10.41 -5.84
CA VAL A 209 -10.16 11.75 -5.26
C VAL A 209 -9.92 11.69 -3.76
N ARG A 210 -9.13 12.64 -3.25
CA ARG A 210 -8.83 12.85 -1.84
C ARG A 210 -9.19 14.28 -1.46
N GLU A 211 -9.63 14.47 -0.24
CA GLU A 211 -10.03 15.77 0.29
C GLU A 211 -9.57 15.89 1.74
N GLY A 212 -9.17 17.09 2.13
CA GLY A 212 -8.88 17.45 3.50
C GLY A 212 -9.23 18.90 3.79
N ASP A 213 -8.92 19.36 4.99
CA ASP A 213 -9.25 20.72 5.41
C ASP A 213 -8.54 21.77 4.52
N GLY A 214 -9.28 22.35 3.58
CA GLY A 214 -8.78 23.41 2.70
C GLY A 214 -7.92 22.95 1.53
N TRP A 215 -7.89 21.65 1.22
CA TRP A 215 -7.13 21.12 0.08
C TRP A 215 -7.87 19.96 -0.60
N THR A 216 -7.59 19.80 -1.89
CA THR A 216 -8.06 18.67 -2.70
C THR A 216 -6.88 17.94 -3.30
N GLY A 217 -7.09 16.68 -3.62
CA GLY A 217 -6.04 15.83 -4.12
C GLY A 217 -6.53 14.66 -4.96
N LEU A 218 -5.58 14.04 -5.62
CA LEU A 218 -5.74 12.92 -6.51
C LEU A 218 -4.68 11.89 -6.14
N SER A 219 -5.01 10.60 -6.19
CA SER A 219 -4.01 9.54 -6.03
C SER A 219 -4.33 8.32 -6.88
N ALA A 220 -3.31 7.57 -7.27
CA ALA A 220 -3.47 6.30 -7.95
C ALA A 220 -2.34 5.34 -7.59
N GLU A 221 -2.63 4.05 -7.70
CA GLU A 221 -1.66 2.98 -7.65
C GLU A 221 -1.54 2.40 -9.06
N GLN A 222 -0.32 2.29 -9.58
CA GLN A 222 -0.09 1.73 -10.90
C GLN A 222 1.25 1.01 -10.94
N SER A 223 1.36 0.02 -11.83
CA SER A 223 2.61 -0.66 -12.08
C SER A 223 3.71 0.36 -12.43
N CYS A 224 4.88 0.14 -11.86
CA CYS A 224 6.06 0.93 -12.14
C CYS A 224 7.25 0.01 -12.33
N GLY A 225 8.20 0.46 -13.13
CA GLY A 225 9.32 -0.35 -13.54
C GLY A 225 10.51 0.52 -13.90
N VAL A 226 11.68 -0.08 -13.81
CA VAL A 226 12.89 0.54 -14.31
C VAL A 226 12.92 0.27 -15.81
N SER A 227 12.99 1.33 -16.60
CA SER A 227 13.20 1.23 -18.04
C SER A 227 14.69 1.37 -18.31
N ASP A 228 15.29 0.41 -19.01
CA ASP A 228 16.64 0.53 -19.54
C ASP A 228 16.64 0.48 -21.08
N GLU A 229 17.68 1.06 -21.69
CA GLU A 229 17.79 1.19 -23.15
C GLU A 229 18.05 -0.16 -23.86
N GLN A 230 18.43 -1.21 -23.13
CA GLN A 230 18.88 -2.50 -23.71
C GLN A 230 17.89 -3.67 -23.52
N GLY A 231 16.96 -3.59 -22.57
CA GLY A 231 16.04 -4.67 -22.21
C GLY A 231 14.57 -4.26 -22.13
N GLY A 232 14.24 -2.97 -22.19
CA GLY A 232 12.86 -2.47 -22.15
C GLY A 232 12.37 -2.18 -20.73
N PHE A 233 11.05 -2.22 -20.52
CA PHE A 233 10.45 -1.95 -19.21
C PHE A 233 10.46 -3.24 -18.38
N HIS A 234 11.12 -3.20 -17.22
CA HIS A 234 11.13 -4.33 -16.30
C HIS A 234 10.13 -4.06 -15.17
N SER A 235 9.05 -4.84 -15.13
CA SER A 235 8.05 -4.80 -14.04
C SER A 235 8.57 -5.31 -12.69
N ALA A 236 9.86 -5.66 -12.60
CA ALA A 236 10.55 -6.02 -11.38
C ALA A 236 10.48 -4.92 -10.28
N GLY A 237 10.01 -3.72 -10.65
CA GLY A 237 9.78 -2.60 -9.76
C GLY A 237 8.48 -2.64 -8.96
N GLY A 238 7.51 -3.54 -9.24
CA GLY A 238 6.24 -3.65 -8.49
C GLY A 238 5.19 -2.56 -8.78
N MET A 239 4.26 -2.33 -7.85
CA MET A 239 3.29 -1.22 -7.94
C MET A 239 3.85 0.02 -7.26
N CYS A 240 3.61 1.21 -7.81
CA CYS A 240 3.95 2.48 -7.17
C CYS A 240 2.69 3.26 -6.81
N PHE A 241 2.80 4.00 -5.71
CA PHE A 241 1.83 4.99 -5.29
C PHE A 241 2.18 6.35 -5.89
N TRP A 242 1.16 7.10 -6.31
CA TRP A 242 1.27 8.48 -6.78
C TRP A 242 0.15 9.32 -6.16
N ALA A 243 0.47 10.53 -5.73
CA ALA A 243 -0.52 11.52 -5.33
C ALA A 243 -0.13 12.95 -5.73
N ALA A 244 -1.14 13.75 -6.04
CA ALA A 244 -1.07 15.17 -6.32
C ALA A 244 -2.05 15.86 -5.38
N LEU A 245 -1.56 16.71 -4.48
CA LEU A 245 -2.38 17.48 -3.54
C LEU A 245 -2.15 18.97 -3.73
N SER A 246 -3.15 19.81 -3.51
CA SER A 246 -2.98 21.26 -3.52
C SER A 246 -4.06 21.99 -2.72
N ASP A 247 -3.68 23.11 -2.10
CA ASP A 247 -4.61 24.12 -1.55
C ASP A 247 -4.92 25.25 -2.55
N GLY A 248 -4.45 25.13 -3.80
CA GLY A 248 -4.54 26.12 -4.87
C GLY A 248 -3.33 27.05 -4.96
N ALA A 249 -2.49 27.15 -3.92
CA ALA A 249 -1.27 27.96 -3.91
C ALA A 249 -0.01 27.11 -3.77
N THR A 250 -0.05 26.09 -2.92
CA THR A 250 1.01 25.12 -2.66
C THR A 250 0.56 23.76 -3.15
N GLY A 251 1.37 23.13 -3.98
CA GLY A 251 1.18 21.78 -4.49
C GLY A 251 2.19 20.80 -3.89
N LEU A 252 1.75 19.58 -3.63
CA LEU A 252 2.58 18.46 -3.19
C LEU A 252 2.48 17.32 -4.20
N LEU A 253 3.60 17.00 -4.86
CA LEU A 253 3.75 15.76 -5.62
C LEU A 253 4.31 14.69 -4.69
N MET A 254 3.66 13.53 -4.65
CA MET A 254 4.06 12.42 -3.79
C MET A 254 4.15 11.15 -4.61
N ASP A 255 5.23 10.39 -4.44
CA ASP A 255 5.44 9.16 -5.19
C ASP A 255 6.24 8.13 -4.39
N SER A 256 6.00 6.84 -4.63
CA SER A 256 6.76 5.74 -4.04
C SER A 256 7.60 5.01 -5.08
N VAL A 257 8.61 4.28 -4.60
CA VAL A 257 9.24 3.22 -5.40
C VAL A 257 8.50 1.90 -5.18
N GLY A 258 8.39 1.06 -6.18
CA GLY A 258 7.40 -0.02 -6.14
C GLY A 258 7.79 -1.29 -5.38
N PHE A 259 8.78 -1.22 -4.49
CA PHE A 259 9.08 -2.33 -3.58
C PHE A 259 8.26 -2.28 -2.29
N TYR A 260 7.83 -1.09 -1.86
CA TYR A 260 6.99 -0.93 -0.68
C TYR A 260 5.52 -0.97 -1.09
N GLN A 261 4.77 -1.97 -0.60
CA GLN A 261 3.41 -2.28 -1.06
C GLN A 261 2.31 -1.96 -0.05
N ASP A 262 2.66 -1.46 1.15
CA ASP A 262 1.68 -1.01 2.13
C ASP A 262 1.18 0.40 1.80
N PHE A 263 0.34 0.49 0.76
CA PHE A 263 -0.24 1.75 0.30
C PHE A 263 -1.29 2.31 1.25
N GLN A 264 -1.83 1.50 2.17
CA GLN A 264 -2.70 2.00 3.22
C GLN A 264 -1.90 2.88 4.20
N GLN A 265 -0.71 2.46 4.62
CA GLN A 265 0.17 3.29 5.44
C GLN A 265 0.59 4.58 4.72
N ILE A 266 0.93 4.49 3.42
CA ILE A 266 1.23 5.68 2.62
C ILE A 266 0.00 6.61 2.54
N GLY A 267 -1.18 6.05 2.29
CA GLY A 267 -2.45 6.78 2.27
C GLY A 267 -2.71 7.54 3.57
N ILE A 268 -2.42 6.94 4.73
CA ILE A 268 -2.55 7.61 6.04
C ILE A 268 -1.60 8.81 6.16
N ILE A 269 -0.38 8.72 5.62
CA ILE A 269 0.56 9.86 5.57
C ILE A 269 -0.04 10.97 4.69
N VAL A 270 -0.53 10.62 3.50
CA VAL A 270 -1.15 11.54 2.54
C VAL A 270 -2.37 12.24 3.16
N ASP A 271 -3.28 11.50 3.80
CA ASP A 271 -4.51 12.05 4.38
C ASP A 271 -4.24 12.91 5.64
N SER A 272 -3.05 12.76 6.24
CA SER A 272 -2.60 13.60 7.35
C SER A 272 -2.09 14.98 6.93
N VAL A 273 -1.93 15.23 5.62
CA VAL A 273 -1.47 16.51 5.10
C VAL A 273 -2.38 17.64 5.55
N ARG A 274 -1.77 18.73 6.00
CA ARG A 274 -2.44 19.99 6.30
C ARG A 274 -1.65 21.11 5.66
N PHE A 275 -2.32 21.91 4.84
CA PHE A 275 -1.78 23.17 4.35
C PHE A 275 -2.03 24.25 5.40
N SER A 276 -1.01 25.04 5.66
CA SER A 276 -1.15 26.21 6.54
C SER A 276 -1.64 27.36 5.69
N MET A 277 -2.73 28.02 6.09
CA MET A 277 -3.11 29.29 5.45
C MET A 277 -1.89 30.21 5.48
N VAL A 278 -1.47 30.69 4.31
CA VAL A 278 -0.53 31.81 4.26
C VAL A 278 -1.26 32.97 4.93
N ASP A 279 -0.79 33.42 6.10
CA ASP A 279 -1.31 34.64 6.71
C ASP A 279 -1.32 35.72 5.63
N PRO A 280 -2.48 36.30 5.28
CA PRO A 280 -2.50 37.42 4.36
C PRO A 280 -1.65 38.50 5.01
N VAL A 281 -0.54 38.82 4.35
CA VAL A 281 0.43 39.83 4.77
C VAL A 281 -0.32 40.99 5.41
N LYS A 282 -0.14 41.18 6.72
CA LYS A 282 -0.56 42.43 7.37
C LYS A 282 0.23 43.54 6.68
N LYS A 283 -0.45 44.22 5.75
CA LYS A 283 0.01 45.48 5.16
C LYS A 283 0.05 46.57 6.22
#